data_AF-D0J8R7-F1
#
_entry.id   AF-D0J8R7-F1
#
_cell.length_a   1.000
_cell.length_b   1.000
_cell.length_c   1.000
_cell.angle_alpha   90.00
_cell.angle_beta   90.00
_cell.angle_gamma   90.00
#
_symmetry.space_group_name_H-M   'P 1'
#
loop_
_entity.id
_entity.type
_entity.pdbx_description
1 polymer ?
#
loop_
_entity_poly.entity_id
_entity_poly.type
_entity_poly.pdbx_seq_one_letter_code
_entity_poly.pdbx_strand_id
1 'polypeptide(L)' 'MFFFDTNSLVLHWKFKKNINKMISDRDSLKRKIFLEGNHLKKLKTDPKYLEKLARERFYMKKEDEDLFVIKKN' A
#
# COMPACT_ATOMS: atom_id res chain seq x y z
N MET A 1 4.31 -44.34 19.47
CA MET A 1 5.43 -43.58 20.05
C MET A 1 4.96 -42.14 20.22
N PHE A 2 5.08 -41.59 21.44
CA PHE A 2 4.48 -40.34 21.89
C PHE A 2 4.78 -39.13 20.98
N PHE A 3 3.75 -38.61 20.29
CA PHE A 3 3.75 -37.28 19.67
C PHE A 3 3.40 -36.16 20.69
N PHE A 4 3.40 -36.49 21.98
CA PHE A 4 3.07 -35.61 23.11
C PHE A 4 4.31 -35.17 23.88
N ASP A 5 5.42 -34.89 23.20
CA ASP A 5 6.36 -33.95 23.81
C ASP A 5 5.71 -32.56 23.69
N THR A 6 5.46 -31.92 24.82
CA THR A 6 4.79 -30.60 24.96
C THR A 6 5.32 -29.53 23.99
N ASN A 7 6.58 -29.67 23.55
CA ASN A 7 7.19 -28.84 22.51
C ASN A 7 6.53 -28.94 21.13
N SER A 8 6.00 -30.10 20.75
CA SER A 8 5.44 -30.36 19.42
C SER A 8 4.14 -29.58 19.17
N LEU A 9 3.24 -29.49 20.17
CA LEU A 9 1.97 -28.77 20.06
C LEU A 9 2.16 -27.25 20.01
N VAL A 10 3.06 -26.72 20.84
CA VAL A 10 3.42 -25.28 20.83
C VAL A 10 4.02 -24.89 19.49
N LEU A 11 4.89 -25.74 18.94
CA LEU A 11 5.52 -25.51 17.65
C LEU A 11 4.47 -25.53 16.52
N HIS A 12 3.54 -26.48 16.54
CA HIS A 12 2.45 -26.55 15.56
C HIS A 12 1.53 -25.32 15.60
N TRP A 13 1.20 -24.84 16.79
CA TRP A 13 0.41 -23.62 16.96
C TRP A 13 1.16 -22.38 16.44
N LYS A 14 2.46 -22.25 16.74
CA LYS A 14 3.32 -21.19 16.19
C LYS A 14 3.36 -21.24 14.67
N PHE A 15 3.52 -22.41 14.07
CA PHE A 15 3.49 -22.55 12.61
C PHE A 15 2.14 -22.16 12.02
N LYS A 16 1.03 -22.61 12.61
CA LYS A 16 -0.31 -22.22 12.16
C LYS A 16 -0.52 -20.71 12.23
N LYS A 17 -0.05 -20.05 13.30
CA LYS A 17 -0.07 -18.59 13.45
C LYS A 17 0.78 -17.91 12.37
N ASN A 18 1.97 -18.43 12.08
CA ASN A 18 2.83 -17.88 11.04
C ASN A 18 2.20 -18.03 9.65
N ILE A 19 1.62 -19.19 9.32
CA ILE A 19 0.91 -19.42 8.07
C ILE A 19 -0.25 -18.42 7.92
N ASN A 20 -1.07 -18.26 8.95
CA ASN A 20 -2.18 -17.30 8.93
C ASN A 20 -1.69 -15.86 8.75
N LYS A 21 -0.58 -15.49 9.40
CA LYS A 21 0.05 -14.18 9.22
C LYS A 21 0.51 -13.99 7.76
N MET A 22 1.22 -14.96 7.19
CA MET A 22 1.68 -14.90 5.80
C MET A 22 0.52 -14.81 4.80
N ILE A 23 -0.61 -15.48 5.07
CA ILE A 23 -1.82 -15.36 4.26
C ILE A 23 -2.41 -13.95 4.37
N SER A 24 -2.54 -13.42 5.58
CA SER A 24 -3.06 -12.06 5.81
C SER A 24 -2.20 -10.98 5.14
N ASP A 25 -0.87 -11.12 5.24
CA ASP A 25 0.10 -10.23 4.60
C ASP A 25 -0.04 -10.30 3.08
N ARG A 26 -0.11 -11.51 2.51
CA ARG A 26 -0.33 -11.74 1.07
C ARG A 26 -1.62 -11.07 0.60
N ASP A 27 -2.73 -11.28 1.28
CA ASP A 27 -4.03 -10.75 0.86
C ASP A 27 -4.09 -9.23 1.00
N SER A 28 -3.41 -8.68 2.01
CA SER A 28 -3.25 -7.23 2.16
C SER A 28 -2.41 -6.63 1.04
N LEU A 29 -1.31 -7.28 0.65
CA LEU A 29 -0.50 -6.86 -0.50
C LEU A 29 -1.28 -6.93 -1.81
N LYS A 30 -2.03 -8.02 -2.06
CA LYS A 30 -2.91 -8.14 -3.24
C LYS A 30 -3.94 -7.02 -3.31
N ARG A 31 -4.57 -6.68 -2.18
CA ARG A 31 -5.51 -5.55 -2.10
C ARG A 31 -4.82 -4.22 -2.41
N LYS A 32 -3.62 -3.97 -1.87
CA LYS A 32 -2.84 -2.76 -2.19
C LYS A 32 -2.52 -2.68 -3.68
N ILE A 33 -2.04 -3.76 -4.29
CA ILE A 33 -1.74 -3.82 -5.73
C ILE A 33 -2.99 -3.50 -6.56
N PHE A 34 -4.16 -4.03 -6.20
CA PHE A 34 -5.41 -3.74 -6.90
C PHE A 34 -5.79 -2.25 -6.79
N LEU A 35 -5.71 -1.69 -5.59
CA LEU A 35 -6.03 -0.27 -5.36
C LEU A 35 -5.05 0.66 -6.08
N GLU A 36 -3.75 0.39 -5.97
CA GLU A 36 -2.69 1.14 -6.66
C GLU A 36 -2.80 1.00 -8.18
N GLY A 37 -3.13 -0.19 -8.70
CA GLY A 37 -3.36 -0.40 -10.13
C GLY A 37 -4.50 0.46 -10.66
N ASN A 38 -5.60 0.58 -9.92
CA ASN A 38 -6.70 1.48 -10.26
C ASN A 38 -6.28 2.96 -10.19
N HIS A 39 -5.46 3.33 -9.20
CA HIS A 39 -4.94 4.68 -9.06
C HIS A 39 -3.99 5.05 -10.21
N LEU A 40 -3.09 4.14 -10.59
CA LEU A 40 -2.19 4.26 -11.72
C LEU A 40 -2.97 4.37 -13.04
N LYS A 41 -4.04 3.57 -13.20
CA LYS A 41 -4.91 3.67 -14.37
C LYS A 41 -5.55 5.06 -14.45
N LYS A 42 -6.09 5.57 -13.33
CA LYS A 42 -6.67 6.93 -13.26
C LYS A 42 -5.64 8.01 -13.58
N LEU A 43 -4.42 7.90 -13.08
CA LEU A 43 -3.31 8.81 -13.40
C LEU A 43 -2.97 8.83 -14.90
N LYS A 44 -3.07 7.68 -15.57
CA LYS A 44 -2.78 7.57 -17.02
C LYS A 44 -3.94 8.00 -17.91
N THR A 45 -5.19 7.79 -17.48
CA THR A 45 -6.36 8.06 -18.32
C THR A 45 -6.96 9.44 -18.12
N ASP A 46 -6.75 10.09 -16.97
CA ASP A 46 -7.32 11.39 -16.65
C ASP A 46 -6.22 12.47 -16.48
N PRO A 47 -5.99 13.30 -17.52
CA PRO A 47 -5.01 14.38 -17.48
C PRO A 47 -5.29 15.41 -16.37
N LYS A 48 -6.56 15.68 -16.04
CA LYS A 48 -6.91 16.63 -14.97
C LYS A 48 -6.56 16.07 -13.60
N TYR A 49 -6.77 14.77 -13.40
CA TYR A 49 -6.38 14.10 -12.16
C TYR A 49 -4.86 14.10 -11.97
N LEU A 50 -4.11 13.86 -13.06
CA LEU A 50 -2.65 13.91 -13.06
C LEU A 50 -2.13 15.32 -12.72
N GLU A 51 -2.66 16.35 -13.38
CA GLU A 51 -2.27 17.76 -13.14
C GLU A 51 -2.59 18.19 -11.70
N LYS A 52 -3.76 17.80 -11.18
CA LYS A 52 -4.13 18.04 -9.78
C LYS A 52 -3.13 17.40 -8.81
N LEU A 53 -2.78 16.13 -9.02
CA LEU A 53 -1.84 15.42 -8.16
C LEU A 53 -0.43 16.01 -8.24
N ALA A 54 0.03 16.37 -9.43
CA ALA A 54 1.32 17.03 -9.64
C ALA A 54 1.41 18.37 -8.89
N ARG A 55 0.34 19.17 -8.91
CA ARG A 55 0.27 20.45 -8.18
C ARG A 55 0.15 20.26 -6.66
N GLU A 56 -0.71 19.35 -6.20
CA GLU A 56 -0.99 19.20 -4.76
C GLU A 56 0.10 18.42 -4.00
N ARG A 57 0.70 17.39 -4.60
CA ARG A 57 1.68 16.53 -3.94
C ARG A 57 3.12 16.94 -4.22
N PHE A 58 3.38 17.45 -5.42
CA PHE A 58 4.73 17.70 -5.90
C PHE A 58 5.00 19.17 -6.20
N TYR A 59 4.01 20.06 -6.01
CA TYR A 59 4.12 21.51 -6.24
C TYR A 59 4.67 21.85 -7.64
N MET A 60 4.34 21.01 -8.64
CA MET A 60 4.78 21.23 -10.02
C MET A 60 4.09 22.45 -10.63
N LYS A 61 4.85 23.28 -11.34
CA LYS A 61 4.37 24.44 -12.10
C LYS A 61 4.67 24.26 -13.59
N LYS A 62 3.87 24.89 -14.46
CA LYS A 62 4.24 25.06 -15.87
C LYS A 62 5.28 26.17 -16.00
N GLU A 63 6.02 26.18 -17.10
CA GLU A 63 7.05 27.20 -17.35
C GLU A 63 6.45 28.62 -17.36
N ASP A 64 5.22 28.75 -17.86
CA ASP A 64 4.48 30.01 -17.93
C ASP A 64 3.62 30.32 -16.69
N GLU A 65 3.79 29.59 -15.57
CA GLU A 65 2.98 29.74 -14.36
C GLU A 65 3.85 30.06 -13.12
N ASP A 66 3.36 30.97 -12.27
CA ASP A 66 3.91 31.27 -10.95
C ASP A 66 3.09 30.59 -9.85
N LEU A 67 3.78 29.87 -8.95
CA LEU A 67 3.17 29.00 -7.95
C LEU A 67 3.41 29.58 -6.55
N PHE A 68 2.34 30.01 -5.89
CA PHE A 68 2.39 30.62 -4.55
C PHE A 68 1.99 29.59 -3.48
N VAL A 69 2.92 29.24 -2.58
CA VAL A 69 2.64 28.38 -1.42
C VAL A 69 2.42 29.26 -0.19
N ILE A 70 1.17 29.41 0.23
CA ILE A 70 0.81 30.24 1.39
C ILE A 70 0.86 29.35 2.65
N LYS A 71 1.88 29.56 3.49
CA LYS A 71 1.93 28.95 4.81
C LYS A 71 1.03 29.74 5.76
N LYS A 72 -0.01 29.09 6.30
CA LYS A 72 -0.85 29.68 7.34
C LYS A 72 -0.07 29.65 8.66
N ASN A 73 0.31 30.82 9.16
CA ASN A 73 0.74 31.00 10.55
C ASN A 73 -0.48 31.14 11.46
#